data_AF-A0A371JP08-F1
#
_entry.id   AF-A0A371JP08-F1
#
_cell.length_a   1.000
_cell.length_b   1.000
_cell.length_c   1.000
_cell.angle_alpha   90.00
_cell.angle_beta   90.00
_cell.angle_gamma   90.00
#
_symmetry.space_group_name_H-M   'P 1'
#
loop_
_entity.id
_entity.type
_entity.pdbx_description
1 polymer ?
#
loop_
_entity_poly.entity_id
_entity_poly.type
_entity_poly.pdbx_seq_one_letter_code
_entity_poly.pdbx_strand_id
1 'polypeptide(L)'
;MKKNLLIIFILPLIFIACKENQSENKLNEKLEFYPDNKNLTFKKRVILENTDSLFYFYRNGQIFKKGKIQKNGKPSGIWNLYSNDGKLREIREWFVIDGHSRINRAWFLNKKGDTLAWRDQDSIFKQKEFVNDTIGTRATDYNVFDFNKDTIYLNEPIRGVVFCNSRRIRDYDSQIRVFLHSESENFNSPFPNDSIIRTDHFENLKTDTINQKWFTDINPERYGHVAIFGAWFKNPGKKLLRGYMEEYSHGPFKENEIDSMTAKVYFEKIIYVKDTIE
;
A
#
# COMPACT_ATOMS: atom_id res chain seq x y z
N MET A 1 -67.66 -56.45 23.66
CA MET A 1 -66.21 -56.67 23.50
C MET A 1 -65.83 -56.45 22.03
N LYS A 2 -65.39 -55.23 21.70
CA LYS A 2 -64.89 -54.84 20.37
C LYS A 2 -63.44 -54.40 20.54
N LYS A 3 -62.53 -54.99 19.76
CA LYS A 3 -61.11 -54.64 19.72
C LYS A 3 -60.95 -53.31 18.98
N ASN A 4 -60.45 -52.29 19.66
CA ASN A 4 -60.06 -51.03 19.04
C ASN A 4 -58.64 -51.19 18.49
N LEU A 5 -58.53 -51.16 17.17
CA LEU A 5 -57.28 -51.13 16.41
C LEU A 5 -56.79 -49.67 16.40
N LEU A 6 -55.72 -49.36 17.14
CA LEU A 6 -55.11 -48.04 17.13
C LEU A 6 -54.20 -47.95 15.89
N ILE A 7 -54.68 -47.28 14.84
CA ILE A 7 -53.90 -46.97 13.64
C ILE A 7 -52.98 -45.79 13.98
N ILE A 8 -51.68 -46.05 14.11
CA ILE A 8 -50.66 -45.01 14.27
C ILE A 8 -50.38 -44.42 12.89
N PHE A 9 -50.78 -43.16 12.70
CA PHE A 9 -50.49 -42.36 11.52
C PHE A 9 -49.00 -41.97 11.56
N ILE A 10 -48.16 -42.66 10.77
CA ILE A 10 -46.77 -42.24 10.56
C ILE A 10 -46.78 -41.15 9.48
N LEU A 11 -46.72 -39.88 9.92
CA LEU A 11 -46.42 -38.77 9.02
C LEU A 11 -45.00 -38.97 8.45
N PRO A 12 -44.80 -39.07 7.14
CA PRO A 12 -43.45 -38.95 6.58
C PRO A 12 -43.00 -37.49 6.78
N LEU A 13 -42.05 -37.28 7.70
CA LEU A 13 -41.26 -36.06 7.73
C LEU A 13 -40.50 -35.96 6.41
N ILE A 14 -41.00 -35.12 5.51
CA ILE A 14 -40.27 -34.65 4.35
C ILE A 14 -39.13 -33.79 4.91
N PHE A 15 -37.94 -34.37 5.03
CA PHE A 15 -36.71 -33.58 5.11
C PHE A 15 -36.58 -32.87 3.76
N ILE A 16 -37.13 -31.65 3.69
CA ILE A 16 -36.69 -30.66 2.73
C ILE A 16 -35.25 -30.36 3.15
N ALA A 17 -34.30 -31.08 2.56
CA ALA A 17 -32.94 -30.60 2.50
C ALA A 17 -33.01 -29.26 1.77
N CYS A 18 -33.02 -28.18 2.53
CA CYS A 18 -32.60 -26.88 2.04
C CYS A 18 -31.19 -27.08 1.51
N LYS A 19 -31.10 -27.32 0.20
CA LYS A 19 -29.90 -27.06 -0.55
C LYS A 19 -29.71 -25.56 -0.41
N GLU A 20 -28.92 -25.15 0.57
CA GLU A 20 -28.32 -23.82 0.55
C GLU A 20 -27.59 -23.75 -0.79
N ASN A 21 -28.24 -23.08 -1.74
CA ASN A 21 -27.54 -22.51 -2.87
C ASN A 21 -26.63 -21.45 -2.24
N GLN A 22 -25.43 -21.89 -1.83
CA GLN A 22 -24.29 -20.99 -1.90
C GLN A 22 -24.28 -20.50 -3.34
N SER A 23 -24.69 -19.26 -3.53
CA SER A 23 -24.38 -18.52 -4.73
C SER A 23 -22.85 -18.52 -4.81
N GLU A 24 -22.28 -19.53 -5.47
CA GLU A 24 -20.92 -19.47 -5.96
C GLU A 24 -20.88 -18.25 -6.87
N ASN A 25 -20.40 -17.13 -6.31
CA ASN A 25 -19.91 -16.03 -7.11
C ASN A 25 -18.95 -16.67 -8.11
N LYS A 26 -19.39 -16.75 -9.37
CA LYS A 26 -18.73 -17.53 -10.42
C LYS A 26 -17.39 -16.86 -10.71
N LEU A 27 -16.39 -17.24 -9.95
CA LEU A 27 -15.04 -16.78 -10.06
C LEU A 27 -14.54 -17.22 -11.44
N ASN A 28 -14.37 -16.28 -12.36
CA ASN A 28 -13.82 -16.59 -13.67
C ASN A 28 -12.32 -16.80 -13.51
N GLU A 29 -11.93 -18.01 -13.10
CA GLU A 29 -10.54 -18.40 -13.00
C GLU A 29 -10.00 -18.71 -14.40
N LYS A 30 -8.94 -18.01 -14.82
CA LYS A 30 -8.20 -18.34 -16.03
C LYS A 30 -6.82 -18.86 -15.65
N LEU A 31 -6.63 -20.17 -15.81
CA LEU A 31 -5.34 -20.81 -15.61
C LEU A 31 -4.52 -20.68 -16.90
N GLU A 32 -3.35 -20.04 -16.82
CA GLU A 32 -2.40 -19.92 -17.93
C GLU A 32 -1.08 -20.57 -17.52
N PHE A 33 -0.82 -21.76 -18.05
CA PHE A 33 0.43 -22.48 -17.82
C PHE A 33 1.45 -22.02 -18.87
N TYR A 34 2.60 -21.49 -18.44
CA TYR A 34 3.70 -21.24 -19.38
C TYR A 34 4.46 -22.55 -19.64
N PRO A 35 4.64 -22.94 -20.92
CA PRO A 35 5.48 -24.07 -21.26
C PRO A 35 6.96 -23.66 -21.10
N ASP A 36 7.70 -24.44 -20.31
CA ASP A 36 9.15 -24.57 -20.39
C ASP A 36 10.04 -23.33 -20.18
N ASN A 37 9.81 -22.59 -19.10
CA ASN A 37 10.95 -21.94 -18.45
C ASN A 37 11.46 -22.87 -17.36
N LYS A 38 12.62 -23.52 -17.56
CA LYS A 38 13.28 -24.41 -16.57
C LYS A 38 13.48 -23.76 -15.19
N ASN A 39 13.16 -22.48 -15.02
CA ASN A 39 13.39 -21.67 -13.84
C ASN A 39 12.14 -21.00 -13.23
N LEU A 40 10.94 -21.08 -13.82
CA LEU A 40 9.76 -20.39 -13.27
C LEU A 40 8.49 -21.24 -13.39
N THR A 41 7.82 -21.39 -12.25
CA THR A 41 6.63 -22.20 -12.07
C THR A 41 5.34 -21.43 -12.26
N PHE A 42 4.28 -22.21 -12.45
CA PHE A 42 2.91 -21.86 -12.81
C PHE A 42 2.42 -20.46 -12.43
N LYS A 43 1.67 -19.84 -13.35
CA LYS A 43 0.96 -18.58 -13.12
C LYS A 43 -0.55 -18.86 -13.12
N LYS A 44 -1.26 -18.41 -12.08
CA LYS A 44 -2.73 -18.40 -12.05
C LYS A 44 -3.22 -16.97 -12.07
N ARG A 45 -4.11 -16.64 -13.02
CA ARG A 45 -4.83 -15.38 -13.03
C ARG A 45 -6.26 -15.62 -12.56
N VAL A 46 -6.66 -14.90 -11.53
CA VAL A 46 -8.04 -14.89 -11.04
C VAL A 46 -8.68 -13.59 -11.48
N ILE A 47 -9.71 -13.67 -12.31
CA ILE A 47 -10.44 -12.51 -12.80
C ILE A 47 -11.58 -12.25 -11.81
N LEU A 48 -11.58 -11.06 -11.19
CA LEU A 48 -12.66 -10.59 -10.32
C LEU A 48 -13.38 -9.44 -11.01
N GLU A 49 -14.64 -9.19 -10.65
CA GLU A 49 -15.45 -8.13 -11.27
C GLU A 49 -14.81 -6.73 -11.21
N ASN A 50 -14.02 -6.44 -10.16
CA ASN A 50 -13.46 -5.11 -9.92
C ASN A 50 -11.93 -5.00 -10.08
N THR A 51 -11.17 -6.09 -9.90
CA THR A 51 -9.70 -6.08 -10.03
C THR A 51 -9.17 -7.49 -10.15
N ASP A 52 -8.34 -7.77 -11.16
CA ASP A 52 -7.75 -9.10 -11.29
C ASP A 52 -6.70 -9.33 -10.20
N SER A 53 -6.56 -10.58 -9.80
CA SER A 53 -5.49 -11.02 -8.90
C SER A 53 -4.56 -11.98 -9.63
N LEU A 54 -3.27 -11.85 -9.38
CA LEU A 54 -2.25 -12.67 -10.01
C LEU A 54 -1.45 -13.44 -8.97
N PHE A 55 -1.23 -14.71 -9.25
CA PHE A 55 -0.51 -15.64 -8.38
C PHE A 55 0.58 -16.33 -9.19
N TYR A 56 1.77 -16.38 -8.61
CA TYR A 56 2.90 -17.16 -9.10
C TYR A 56 3.19 -18.25 -8.08
N PHE A 57 3.54 -19.43 -8.56
CA PHE A 57 3.82 -20.58 -7.71
C PHE A 57 5.27 -21.04 -7.86
N TYR A 58 5.73 -21.79 -6.87
CA TYR A 58 6.92 -22.62 -6.91
C TYR A 58 6.59 -24.01 -7.50
N ARG A 59 7.62 -24.78 -7.88
CA ARG A 59 7.50 -26.17 -8.35
C ARG A 59 6.80 -27.09 -7.37
N ASN A 60 6.97 -26.83 -6.08
CA ASN A 60 6.30 -27.56 -5.02
C ASN A 60 4.83 -27.14 -4.79
N GLY A 61 4.27 -26.29 -5.65
CA GLY A 61 2.88 -25.82 -5.56
C GLY A 61 2.64 -24.70 -4.55
N GLN A 62 3.66 -24.27 -3.79
CA GLN A 62 3.52 -23.15 -2.87
C GLN A 62 3.49 -21.82 -3.61
N ILE A 63 2.83 -20.80 -3.05
CA ILE A 63 2.78 -19.48 -3.66
C ILE A 63 4.17 -18.83 -3.55
N PHE A 64 4.69 -18.32 -4.65
CA PHE A 64 5.88 -17.46 -4.70
C PHE A 64 5.50 -16.01 -4.48
N LYS A 65 4.54 -15.49 -5.25
CA LYS A 65 4.05 -14.12 -5.04
C LYS A 65 2.62 -13.94 -5.50
N LYS A 66 1.91 -13.03 -4.85
CA LYS A 66 0.54 -12.66 -5.23
C LYS A 66 0.23 -11.21 -4.97
N GLY A 67 -0.66 -10.64 -5.78
CA GLY A 67 -1.18 -9.29 -5.60
C GLY A 67 -2.21 -8.93 -6.65
N LYS A 68 -2.73 -7.71 -6.57
CA LYS A 68 -3.69 -7.18 -7.54
C LYS A 68 -2.97 -6.69 -8.80
N ILE A 69 -3.63 -6.80 -9.94
CA ILE A 69 -3.19 -6.20 -11.20
C ILE A 69 -4.29 -5.31 -11.77
N GLN A 70 -3.86 -4.26 -12.46
CA GLN A 70 -4.73 -3.43 -13.29
C GLN A 70 -5.19 -4.22 -14.53
N LYS A 71 -6.21 -3.72 -15.25
CA LYS A 71 -6.70 -4.33 -16.50
C LYS A 71 -5.60 -4.53 -17.55
N ASN A 72 -4.60 -3.64 -17.58
CA ASN A 72 -3.43 -3.70 -18.46
C ASN A 72 -2.36 -4.72 -17.99
N GLY A 73 -2.61 -5.47 -16.90
CA GLY A 73 -1.70 -6.47 -16.36
C GLY A 73 -0.61 -5.94 -15.42
N LYS A 74 -0.49 -4.62 -15.23
CA LYS A 74 0.51 -4.04 -14.32
C LYS A 74 0.11 -4.21 -12.85
N PRO A 75 1.07 -4.42 -11.92
CA PRO A 75 0.77 -4.65 -10.50
C PRO A 75 0.15 -3.43 -9.81
N SER A 76 -0.73 -3.61 -8.84
CA SER A 76 -1.28 -2.54 -8.02
C SER A 76 -1.45 -2.97 -6.56
N GLY A 77 -1.37 -2.00 -5.65
CA GLY A 77 -1.52 -2.21 -4.22
C GLY A 77 -0.49 -3.16 -3.64
N ILE A 78 -0.91 -3.93 -2.64
CA ILE A 78 -0.02 -4.82 -1.90
C ILE A 78 0.24 -6.12 -2.67
N TRP A 79 1.52 -6.44 -2.78
CA TRP A 79 2.05 -7.68 -3.31
C TRP A 79 2.83 -8.40 -2.21
N ASN A 80 2.45 -9.64 -1.97
CA ASN A 80 3.05 -10.50 -0.97
C ASN A 80 3.95 -11.52 -1.66
N LEU A 81 5.21 -11.60 -1.24
CA LEU A 81 6.21 -12.52 -1.72
C LEU A 81 6.60 -13.48 -0.59
N TYR A 82 6.62 -14.76 -0.94
CA TYR A 82 6.82 -15.86 -0.02
C TYR A 82 8.07 -16.63 -0.42
N SER A 83 8.73 -17.26 0.54
CA SER A 83 9.80 -18.23 0.26
C SER A 83 9.22 -19.58 -0.19
N ASN A 84 10.08 -20.44 -0.75
CA ASN A 84 9.74 -21.80 -1.17
C ASN A 84 9.17 -22.71 -0.05
N ASP A 85 9.31 -22.34 1.23
CA ASP A 85 8.70 -22.97 2.40
C ASP A 85 7.38 -22.30 2.85
N GLY A 86 6.90 -21.31 2.09
CA GLY A 86 5.57 -20.74 2.22
C GLY A 86 5.47 -19.62 3.23
N LYS A 87 6.60 -19.20 3.82
CA LYS A 87 6.64 -18.06 4.75
C LYS A 87 6.58 -16.75 3.99
N LEU A 88 5.86 -15.75 4.52
CA LEU A 88 5.85 -14.40 3.95
C LEU A 88 7.19 -13.72 4.27
N ARG A 89 7.87 -13.22 3.24
CA ARG A 89 9.24 -12.70 3.39
C ARG A 89 9.43 -11.30 2.85
N GLU A 90 8.56 -10.87 1.94
CA GLU A 90 8.59 -9.50 1.43
C GLU A 90 7.16 -9.03 1.10
N ILE A 91 6.87 -7.79 1.45
CA ILE A 91 5.65 -7.09 1.07
C ILE A 91 6.07 -5.91 0.20
N ARG A 92 5.49 -5.76 -0.98
CA ARG A 92 5.70 -4.62 -1.87
C ARG A 92 4.41 -3.85 -2.03
N GLU A 93 4.47 -2.54 -1.95
CA GLU A 93 3.38 -1.67 -2.36
C GLU A 93 3.65 -1.13 -3.76
N TRP A 94 2.76 -1.43 -4.68
CA TRP A 94 2.73 -0.87 -6.02
C TRP A 94 1.70 0.25 -6.09
N PHE A 95 2.19 1.45 -6.38
CA PHE A 95 1.38 2.64 -6.43
C PHE A 95 1.13 3.05 -7.89
N VAL A 96 -0.11 3.38 -8.23
CA VAL A 96 -0.53 3.63 -9.61
C VAL A 96 -0.64 5.13 -9.86
N ILE A 97 0.11 5.61 -10.85
CA ILE A 97 0.16 7.02 -11.28
C ILE A 97 -0.02 7.02 -12.79
N ASP A 98 -1.07 7.64 -13.32
CA ASP A 98 -1.41 7.63 -14.75
C ASP A 98 -1.46 6.24 -15.39
N GLY A 99 -1.96 5.24 -14.65
CA GLY A 99 -1.98 3.85 -15.12
C GLY A 99 -0.58 3.19 -15.22
N HIS A 100 0.47 3.86 -14.74
CA HIS A 100 1.79 3.31 -14.53
C HIS A 100 1.97 2.88 -13.08
N SER A 101 2.37 1.63 -12.90
CA SER A 101 2.69 1.09 -11.58
C SER A 101 4.14 1.39 -11.22
N ARG A 102 4.35 1.98 -10.05
CA ARG A 102 5.68 2.24 -9.48
C ARG A 102 5.79 1.51 -8.14
N ILE A 103 6.97 0.98 -7.83
CA ILE A 103 7.25 0.49 -6.48
C ILE A 103 7.27 1.70 -5.55
N ASN A 104 6.39 1.69 -4.56
CA ASN A 104 6.28 2.78 -3.60
C ASN A 104 7.03 2.45 -2.32
N ARG A 105 6.76 1.28 -1.73
CA ARG A 105 7.36 0.81 -0.48
C ARG A 105 7.63 -0.69 -0.54
N ALA A 106 8.58 -1.14 0.27
CA ALA A 106 8.85 -2.56 0.46
C ALA A 106 9.14 -2.83 1.94
N TRP A 107 8.68 -3.97 2.44
CA TRP A 107 8.97 -4.47 3.79
C TRP A 107 9.54 -5.87 3.68
N PHE A 108 10.72 -6.08 4.27
CA PHE A 108 11.39 -7.37 4.33
C PHE A 108 11.16 -8.00 5.68
N LEU A 109 10.80 -9.28 5.69
CA LEU A 109 10.40 -9.99 6.90
C LEU A 109 11.33 -11.17 7.20
N ASN A 110 11.55 -11.42 8.49
CA ASN A 110 12.15 -12.65 8.96
C ASN A 110 11.15 -13.83 8.85
N LYS A 111 11.55 -15.03 9.25
CA LYS A 111 10.67 -16.22 9.21
C LYS A 111 9.49 -16.16 10.19
N LYS A 112 9.54 -15.30 11.21
CA LYS A 112 8.47 -15.06 12.18
C LYS A 112 7.47 -13.99 11.72
N GLY A 113 7.81 -13.24 10.67
CA GLY A 113 6.99 -12.13 10.16
C GLY A 113 7.41 -10.74 10.64
N ASP A 114 8.51 -10.62 11.40
CA ASP A 114 8.99 -9.31 11.87
C ASP A 114 9.77 -8.59 10.77
N THR A 115 9.63 -7.27 10.70
CA THR A 115 10.35 -6.42 9.74
C THR A 115 11.84 -6.37 10.03
N LEU A 116 12.64 -6.51 8.98
CA LEU A 116 14.10 -6.48 9.00
C LEU A 116 14.59 -5.22 8.31
N ALA A 117 15.55 -4.51 8.92
CA ALA A 117 16.23 -3.39 8.25
C ALA A 117 17.07 -3.88 7.06
N TRP A 118 17.92 -4.89 7.29
CA TRP A 118 18.74 -5.62 6.30
C TRP A 118 19.50 -6.77 7.01
N ARG A 119 19.46 -8.03 6.53
CA ARG A 119 20.31 -9.13 7.05
C ARG A 119 20.57 -10.23 5.99
N ASP A 120 21.84 -10.60 5.80
CA ASP A 120 22.24 -11.68 4.86
C ASP A 120 21.84 -13.09 5.32
N GLN A 121 21.74 -13.30 6.64
CA GLN A 121 21.47 -14.61 7.25
C GLN A 121 20.08 -15.15 6.91
N ASP A 122 19.10 -14.25 6.79
CA ASP A 122 17.72 -14.55 6.43
C ASP A 122 17.40 -14.14 4.98
N SER A 123 18.42 -13.84 4.18
CA SER A 123 18.28 -13.30 2.83
C SER A 123 17.61 -14.30 1.89
N ILE A 124 16.35 -14.03 1.59
CA ILE A 124 15.59 -14.71 0.54
C ILE A 124 16.14 -14.43 -0.85
N PHE A 125 16.96 -13.38 -0.99
CA PHE A 125 17.57 -12.98 -2.25
C PHE A 125 18.61 -13.98 -2.76
N LYS A 126 18.93 -15.04 -2.01
CA LYS A 126 19.69 -16.18 -2.53
C LYS A 126 18.82 -17.15 -3.35
N GLN A 127 17.50 -17.11 -3.18
CA GLN A 127 16.58 -17.88 -4.02
C GLN A 127 16.55 -17.28 -5.42
N LYS A 128 16.63 -18.14 -6.43
CA LYS A 128 16.72 -17.73 -7.85
C LYS A 128 15.55 -16.84 -8.27
N GLU A 129 14.35 -17.14 -7.78
CA GLU A 129 13.13 -16.41 -8.07
C GLU A 129 13.21 -14.96 -7.58
N PHE A 130 13.80 -14.73 -6.40
CA PHE A 130 14.01 -13.39 -5.85
C PHE A 130 15.17 -12.65 -6.52
N VAL A 131 16.24 -13.36 -6.91
CA VAL A 131 17.32 -12.75 -7.72
C VAL A 131 16.76 -12.21 -9.04
N ASN A 132 15.90 -12.97 -9.70
CA ASN A 132 15.29 -12.56 -10.96
C ASN A 132 14.23 -11.46 -10.77
N ASP A 133 13.63 -11.35 -9.59
CA ASP A 133 12.63 -10.35 -9.21
C ASP A 133 13.24 -9.24 -8.34
N THR A 134 14.40 -8.72 -8.77
CA THR A 134 15.19 -7.72 -8.03
C THR A 134 14.54 -6.34 -8.08
N ILE A 135 14.49 -5.68 -6.92
CA ILE A 135 14.17 -4.26 -6.79
C ILE A 135 15.45 -3.45 -6.54
N GLY A 136 15.46 -2.18 -6.96
CA GLY A 136 16.63 -1.30 -6.81
C GLY A 136 17.02 -1.00 -5.36
N THR A 137 16.09 -1.14 -4.41
CA THR A 137 16.31 -0.86 -2.98
C THR A 137 15.98 -2.08 -2.13
N ARG A 138 16.95 -2.62 -1.38
CA ARG A 138 16.73 -3.78 -0.51
C ARG A 138 16.64 -3.41 0.97
N ALA A 139 15.91 -2.36 1.28
CA ALA A 139 15.70 -1.91 2.65
C ALA A 139 14.21 -1.77 2.95
N THR A 140 13.82 -2.11 4.19
CA THR A 140 12.44 -1.93 4.64
C THR A 140 12.10 -0.45 4.76
N ASP A 141 10.93 -0.08 4.26
CA ASP A 141 10.34 1.23 4.43
C ASP A 141 9.65 1.31 5.80
N TYR A 142 10.17 2.16 6.68
CA TYR A 142 9.62 2.42 8.01
C TYR A 142 8.92 3.78 8.08
N ASN A 143 8.68 4.42 6.93
CA ASN A 143 8.05 5.73 6.91
C ASN A 143 6.59 5.60 7.34
N VAL A 144 6.17 6.52 8.21
CA VAL A 144 4.82 6.52 8.79
C VAL A 144 4.10 7.77 8.33
N PHE A 145 2.91 7.61 7.77
CA PHE A 145 1.94 8.67 7.56
C PHE A 145 0.83 8.47 8.57
N ASP A 146 0.72 9.40 9.52
CA ASP A 146 -0.32 9.37 10.53
C ASP A 146 -1.29 10.53 10.31
N PHE A 147 -2.57 10.27 10.51
CA PHE A 147 -3.65 11.22 10.31
C PHE A 147 -4.47 11.29 11.58
N ASN A 148 -4.86 12.50 11.98
CA ASN A 148 -5.63 12.68 13.20
C ASN A 148 -6.97 11.93 13.19
N LYS A 149 -7.62 11.82 12.02
CA LYS A 149 -8.95 11.21 11.84
C LYS A 149 -9.15 10.68 10.43
N ASP A 150 -10.14 9.79 10.28
CA ASP A 150 -10.65 9.35 8.98
C ASP A 150 -11.96 10.06 8.59
N THR A 151 -12.52 10.84 9.52
CA THR A 151 -13.75 11.62 9.37
C THR A 151 -13.59 12.95 10.07
N ILE A 152 -14.00 14.04 9.40
CA ILE A 152 -13.92 15.42 9.88
C ILE A 152 -15.22 16.16 9.56
N TYR A 153 -15.45 17.28 10.22
CA TYR A 153 -16.55 18.19 9.88
C TYR A 153 -16.15 19.22 8.82
N LEU A 154 -17.15 19.79 8.14
CA LEU A 154 -16.98 20.95 7.29
C LEU A 154 -16.43 22.10 8.16
N ASN A 155 -15.31 22.70 7.75
CA ASN A 155 -14.51 23.64 8.55
C ASN A 155 -13.66 23.01 9.67
N GLU A 156 -13.44 21.70 9.65
CA GLU A 156 -12.36 21.06 10.41
C GLU A 156 -11.26 20.60 9.43
N PRO A 157 -9.98 20.92 9.66
CA PRO A 157 -8.92 20.44 8.79
C PRO A 157 -8.60 18.97 9.08
N ILE A 158 -8.30 18.23 8.01
CA ILE A 158 -7.53 16.99 8.16
C ILE A 158 -6.08 17.37 8.46
N ARG A 159 -5.50 16.74 9.47
CA ARG A 159 -4.11 16.97 9.89
C ARG A 159 -3.35 15.67 9.79
N GLY A 160 -2.21 15.71 9.11
CA GLY A 160 -1.30 14.60 8.95
C GLY A 160 0.09 14.96 9.47
N VAL A 161 0.82 13.93 9.91
CA VAL A 161 2.24 14.00 10.17
C VAL A 161 2.91 12.85 9.42
N VAL A 162 4.06 13.13 8.83
CA VAL A 162 4.92 12.10 8.25
C VAL A 162 6.22 12.01 9.03
N PHE A 163 6.64 10.77 9.29
CA PHE A 163 7.92 10.44 9.89
C PHE A 163 8.76 9.67 8.89
N CYS A 164 9.90 10.23 8.48
CA CYS A 164 10.89 9.52 7.67
C CYS A 164 11.84 8.72 8.58
N ASN A 165 11.53 7.43 8.75
CA ASN A 165 12.33 6.51 9.58
C ASN A 165 13.27 5.64 8.76
N SER A 166 13.12 5.63 7.44
CA SER A 166 13.93 4.83 6.52
C SER A 166 14.41 5.68 5.36
N ARG A 167 15.43 6.52 5.63
CA ARG A 167 16.10 7.35 4.63
C ARG A 167 16.59 6.49 3.47
N ARG A 168 16.27 6.90 2.25
CA ARG A 168 16.76 6.32 0.99
C ARG A 168 18.04 7.01 0.53
N ILE A 169 18.20 8.30 0.86
CA ILE A 169 19.39 9.09 0.54
C ILE A 169 20.30 9.10 1.78
N ARG A 170 20.93 7.95 2.06
CA ARG A 170 21.67 7.74 3.33
C ARG A 170 23.05 8.38 3.35
N ASP A 171 23.65 8.55 2.18
CA ASP A 171 25.03 9.02 2.04
C ASP A 171 25.14 10.55 2.13
N TYR A 172 24.01 11.25 2.28
CA TYR A 172 23.94 12.71 2.35
C TYR A 172 23.01 13.19 3.48
N ASP A 173 23.07 14.49 3.79
CA ASP A 173 22.16 15.16 4.71
C ASP A 173 20.80 15.38 4.05
N SER A 174 20.03 14.29 3.97
CA SER A 174 18.68 14.34 3.41
C SER A 174 17.69 14.96 4.39
N GLN A 175 16.69 15.63 3.82
CA GLN A 175 15.55 16.17 4.53
C GLN A 175 14.27 15.79 3.80
N ILE A 176 13.12 16.08 4.39
CA ILE A 176 11.83 15.81 3.76
C ILE A 176 10.99 17.07 3.57
N ARG A 177 10.06 16.98 2.62
CA ARG A 177 8.93 17.89 2.47
C ARG A 177 7.73 17.10 1.95
N VAL A 178 6.52 17.62 2.18
CA VAL A 178 5.28 16.94 1.75
C VAL A 178 4.56 17.77 0.71
N PHE A 179 4.20 17.12 -0.38
CA PHE A 179 3.34 17.68 -1.41
C PHE A 179 1.95 17.06 -1.28
N LEU A 180 0.94 17.90 -1.26
CA LEU A 180 -0.44 17.50 -1.04
C LEU A 180 -1.32 18.02 -2.16
N HIS A 181 -2.25 17.18 -2.62
CA HIS A 181 -3.29 17.56 -3.55
C HIS A 181 -4.64 17.28 -2.91
N SER A 182 -5.47 18.31 -2.82
CA SER A 182 -6.87 18.20 -2.36
C SER A 182 -7.80 18.74 -3.45
N GLU A 183 -9.09 18.44 -3.37
CA GLU A 183 -10.12 18.69 -4.41
C GLU A 183 -10.19 20.11 -5.03
N SER A 184 -9.44 21.10 -4.52
CA SER A 184 -9.39 22.45 -5.08
C SER A 184 -8.73 22.56 -6.45
N GLU A 185 -7.99 21.55 -6.89
CA GLU A 185 -7.31 21.53 -8.18
C GLU A 185 -7.78 20.33 -9.00
N ASN A 186 -8.30 20.58 -10.20
CA ASN A 186 -8.71 19.51 -11.14
C ASN A 186 -7.63 18.42 -11.17
N PHE A 187 -8.00 17.17 -10.87
CA PHE A 187 -7.18 15.96 -10.97
C PHE A 187 -6.77 15.63 -12.42
N ASN A 188 -6.56 16.63 -13.28
CA ASN A 188 -6.08 16.44 -14.66
C ASN A 188 -4.61 15.97 -14.69
N SER A 189 -3.93 16.02 -13.54
CA SER A 189 -2.64 15.38 -13.26
C SER A 189 -2.84 14.42 -12.07
N PRO A 190 -2.31 13.18 -12.09
CA PRO A 190 -2.60 12.15 -11.09
C PRO A 190 -2.02 12.46 -9.71
N PHE A 191 -0.99 13.33 -9.67
CA PHE A 191 -0.25 13.83 -8.52
C PHE A 191 0.19 15.26 -8.84
N PRO A 192 0.49 16.10 -7.83
CA PRO A 192 0.95 17.45 -8.09
C PRO A 192 2.23 17.41 -8.96
N ASN A 193 2.02 17.86 -10.20
CA ASN A 193 2.90 18.10 -11.34
C ASN A 193 4.36 17.58 -11.30
N ASP A 194 4.68 16.74 -12.30
CA ASP A 194 6.05 16.44 -12.79
C ASP A 194 6.64 17.62 -13.62
N SER A 195 6.11 18.84 -13.49
CA SER A 195 6.61 20.05 -14.17
C SER A 195 7.56 20.87 -13.30
N ILE A 196 8.56 21.46 -13.94
CA ILE A 196 9.79 22.11 -13.42
C ILE A 196 9.60 23.25 -12.38
N ILE A 197 8.39 23.70 -12.04
CA ILE A 197 8.18 24.82 -11.12
C ILE A 197 7.23 24.38 -9.99
N ARG A 198 7.82 23.97 -8.86
CA ARG A 198 7.14 23.49 -7.64
C ARG A 198 7.10 24.63 -6.61
N THR A 199 5.93 25.03 -6.11
CA THR A 199 5.84 26.11 -5.10
C THR A 199 5.14 25.73 -3.81
N ASP A 200 4.14 24.83 -3.85
CA ASP A 200 3.28 24.59 -2.69
C ASP A 200 3.59 23.24 -2.04
N HIS A 201 4.29 23.30 -0.91
CA HIS A 201 4.63 22.14 -0.08
C HIS A 201 4.62 22.49 1.40
N PHE A 202 4.58 21.44 2.22
CA PHE A 202 4.79 21.52 3.65
C PHE A 202 6.24 21.20 3.97
N GLU A 203 6.91 22.15 4.61
CA GLU A 203 8.28 21.98 5.07
C GLU A 203 8.36 21.05 6.29
N ASN A 204 9.56 20.51 6.52
CA ASN A 204 9.84 19.75 7.74
C ASN A 204 10.00 20.65 8.97
N LEU A 205 10.00 20.04 10.15
CA LEU A 205 10.09 20.72 11.44
C LEU A 205 11.37 21.54 11.62
N LYS A 206 12.44 21.33 10.82
CA LYS A 206 13.65 22.18 10.91
C LYS A 206 13.34 23.61 10.45
N THR A 207 12.43 23.74 9.48
CA THR A 207 11.98 25.01 8.91
C THR A 207 10.67 25.47 9.55
N ASP A 208 9.72 24.56 9.79
CA ASP A 208 8.42 24.85 10.41
C ASP A 208 8.54 24.98 11.94
N THR A 209 9.03 26.15 12.37
CA THR A 209 9.19 26.49 13.78
C THR A 209 7.87 26.65 14.52
N ILE A 210 6.76 26.91 13.82
CA ILE A 210 5.44 27.13 14.42
C ILE A 210 4.92 25.83 15.04
N ASN A 211 5.13 24.70 14.36
CA ASN A 211 4.63 23.40 14.81
C ASN A 211 5.60 22.65 15.74
N GLN A 212 6.88 23.04 15.84
CA GLN A 212 7.87 22.38 16.73
C GLN A 212 7.39 22.25 18.18
N LYS A 213 6.63 23.24 18.68
CA LYS A 213 6.11 23.25 20.07
C LYS A 213 5.25 22.04 20.43
N TRP A 214 4.71 21.33 19.43
CA TRP A 214 3.88 20.14 19.62
C TRP A 214 4.69 18.83 19.61
N PHE A 215 6.00 18.88 19.39
CA PHE A 215 6.88 17.72 19.22
C PHE A 215 8.03 17.71 20.24
N THR A 216 7.70 17.80 21.52
CA THR A 216 8.67 17.86 22.63
C THR A 216 9.48 16.58 22.82
N ASP A 217 8.94 15.43 22.38
CA ASP A 217 9.54 14.11 22.59
C ASP A 217 10.45 13.67 21.43
N ILE A 218 10.64 14.54 20.44
CA ILE A 218 11.47 14.29 19.26
C ILE A 218 12.79 15.02 19.41
N ASN A 219 13.90 14.31 19.28
CA ASN A 219 15.23 14.93 19.20
C ASN A 219 15.25 15.94 18.03
N PRO A 220 15.62 17.22 18.24
CA PRO A 220 15.73 18.23 17.20
C PRO A 220 16.55 17.83 15.96
N GLU A 221 17.55 16.95 16.10
CA GLU A 221 18.30 16.39 14.96
C GLU A 221 17.41 15.64 13.95
N ARG A 222 16.26 15.15 14.42
CA ARG A 222 15.27 14.44 13.59
C ARG A 222 14.26 15.38 12.93
N TYR A 223 14.26 16.67 13.24
CA TYR A 223 13.28 17.62 12.71
C TYR A 223 13.31 17.71 11.18
N GLY A 224 14.47 17.52 10.54
CA GLY A 224 14.60 17.40 9.08
C GLY A 224 13.82 16.23 8.46
N HIS A 225 13.33 15.30 9.28
CA HIS A 225 12.70 14.03 8.88
C HIS A 225 11.27 13.90 9.40
N VAL A 226 10.67 15.01 9.85
CA VAL A 226 9.28 15.07 10.31
C VAL A 226 8.62 16.28 9.66
N ALA A 227 7.47 16.08 9.02
CA ALA A 227 6.71 17.17 8.43
C ALA A 227 5.23 17.06 8.78
N ILE A 228 4.60 18.21 9.03
CA ILE A 228 3.18 18.32 9.32
C ILE A 228 2.50 18.87 8.08
N PHE A 229 1.38 18.27 7.71
CA PHE A 229 0.63 18.66 6.54
C PHE A 229 -0.86 18.58 6.81
N GLY A 230 -1.67 19.22 5.97
CA GLY A 230 -3.12 19.19 6.17
C GLY A 230 -3.87 19.82 5.02
N ALA A 231 -5.16 19.58 5.00
CA ALA A 231 -6.06 20.15 3.99
C ALA A 231 -7.39 20.55 4.60
N TRP A 232 -8.06 21.48 3.94
CA TRP A 232 -9.44 21.87 4.19
C TRP A 232 -10.31 21.40 3.04
N PHE A 233 -11.57 21.08 3.31
CA PHE A 233 -12.52 20.67 2.29
C PHE A 233 -13.69 21.66 2.22
N LYS A 234 -14.08 22.02 1.00
CA LYS A 234 -15.14 23.01 0.75
C LYS A 234 -16.54 22.43 0.79
N ASN A 235 -16.69 21.13 0.56
CA ASN A 235 -17.98 20.45 0.48
C ASN A 235 -17.96 19.14 1.27
N PRO A 236 -19.09 18.69 1.83
CA PRO A 236 -19.23 17.37 2.44
C PRO A 236 -19.02 16.21 1.46
N GLY A 237 -18.96 14.99 1.99
CA GLY A 237 -18.91 13.74 1.25
C GLY A 237 -17.58 12.98 1.37
N LYS A 238 -17.45 11.92 0.59
CA LYS A 238 -16.24 11.11 0.51
C LYS A 238 -15.18 11.86 -0.32
N LYS A 239 -14.02 12.08 0.28
CA LYS A 239 -12.88 12.81 -0.30
C LYS A 239 -11.69 11.89 -0.45
N LEU A 240 -10.90 12.12 -1.49
CA LEU A 240 -9.64 11.43 -1.70
C LEU A 240 -8.51 12.45 -1.56
N LEU A 241 -7.76 12.32 -0.48
CA LEU A 241 -6.53 13.06 -0.26
C LEU A 241 -5.38 12.26 -0.85
N ARG A 242 -4.55 12.91 -1.68
CA ARG A 242 -3.35 12.28 -2.25
C ARG A 242 -2.15 13.17 -2.06
N GLY A 243 -0.99 12.56 -1.94
CA GLY A 243 0.25 13.31 -1.84
C GLY A 243 1.46 12.40 -1.88
N TYR A 244 2.61 13.01 -1.70
CA TYR A 244 3.84 12.27 -1.48
C TYR A 244 4.73 13.00 -0.48
N MET A 245 5.45 12.21 0.30
CA MET A 245 6.66 12.68 0.97
C MET A 245 7.80 12.60 -0.06
N GLU A 246 8.52 13.71 -0.22
CA GLU A 246 9.78 13.71 -0.93
C GLU A 246 10.93 13.84 0.06
N GLU A 247 11.83 12.87 0.03
CA GLU A 247 13.16 12.97 0.62
C GLU A 247 14.09 13.59 -0.42
N TYR A 248 14.83 14.63 -0.04
CA TYR A 248 15.73 15.35 -0.94
C TYR A 248 17.07 15.63 -0.27
N SER A 249 18.12 15.81 -1.07
CA SER A 249 19.42 16.31 -0.61
C SER A 249 20.08 17.17 -1.66
N HIS A 250 20.75 18.22 -1.20
CA HIS A 250 21.77 18.92 -1.97
C HIS A 250 22.97 17.97 -2.07
N GLY A 251 23.29 17.52 -3.27
CA GLY A 251 24.38 16.57 -3.50
C GLY A 251 25.71 17.31 -3.70
N PRO A 252 26.77 16.59 -4.06
CA PRO A 252 28.11 17.17 -4.15
C PRO A 252 28.34 17.97 -5.44
N PHE A 253 27.30 18.19 -6.24
CA PHE A 253 27.39 18.90 -7.51
C PHE A 253 27.48 20.40 -7.24
N LYS A 254 28.50 21.05 -7.81
CA LYS A 254 28.99 22.40 -7.49
C LYS A 254 27.99 23.57 -7.62
N GLU A 255 26.76 23.31 -8.00
CA GLU A 255 25.69 24.31 -8.10
C GLU A 255 24.71 24.09 -6.95
N ASN A 256 24.96 24.78 -5.84
CA ASN A 256 24.30 24.64 -4.53
C ASN A 256 22.79 24.97 -4.50
N GLU A 257 22.10 25.01 -5.65
CA GLU A 257 20.73 25.52 -5.77
C GLU A 257 19.73 24.55 -6.39
N ILE A 258 20.13 23.30 -6.67
CA ILE A 258 19.23 22.28 -7.25
C ILE A 258 19.23 21.01 -6.40
N ASP A 259 18.03 20.52 -6.07
CA ASP A 259 17.82 19.19 -5.49
C ASP A 259 18.41 18.12 -6.40
N SER A 260 19.65 17.72 -6.13
CA SER A 260 20.37 16.79 -7.00
C SER A 260 19.93 15.32 -6.82
N MET A 261 19.30 15.01 -5.69
CA MET A 261 18.84 13.67 -5.34
C MET A 261 17.48 13.75 -4.67
N THR A 262 16.50 13.02 -5.21
CA THR A 262 15.16 12.94 -4.62
C THR A 262 14.66 11.50 -4.60
N ALA A 263 13.85 11.18 -3.60
CA ALA A 263 13.10 9.94 -3.50
C ALA A 263 11.69 10.22 -3.00
N LYS A 264 10.69 9.58 -3.60
CA LYS A 264 9.27 9.83 -3.30
C LYS A 264 8.62 8.61 -2.64
N VAL A 265 7.76 8.87 -1.67
CA VAL A 265 6.82 7.91 -1.09
C VAL A 265 5.41 8.49 -1.19
N TYR A 266 4.59 7.88 -2.02
CA TYR A 266 3.23 8.29 -2.33
C TYR A 266 2.23 7.76 -1.29
N PHE A 267 1.13 8.48 -1.09
CA PHE A 267 0.03 8.03 -0.25
C PHE A 267 -1.31 8.47 -0.80
N GLU A 268 -2.34 7.71 -0.44
CA GLU A 268 -3.75 8.08 -0.59
C GLU A 268 -4.47 7.84 0.71
N LYS A 269 -5.38 8.74 1.04
CA LYS A 269 -6.25 8.62 2.20
C LYS A 269 -7.66 9.01 1.81
N ILE A 270 -8.61 8.11 2.07
CA ILE A 270 -10.04 8.43 1.99
C ILE A 270 -10.41 9.17 3.28
N ILE A 271 -11.02 10.34 3.13
CA ILE A 271 -11.53 11.17 4.22
C ILE A 271 -13.03 11.35 4.04
N TYR A 272 -13.80 11.25 5.11
CA TYR A 272 -15.24 11.53 5.09
C TYR A 272 -15.51 12.91 5.72
N VAL A 273 -16.07 13.83 4.95
CA VAL A 273 -16.40 15.19 5.42
C VAL A 273 -17.91 15.27 5.69
N LYS A 274 -18.28 15.61 6.93
CA LYS A 274 -19.68 15.80 7.35
C LYS A 274 -20.05 17.28 7.35
N ASP A 275 -21.30 17.60 7.03
CA ASP A 275 -21.77 19.00 6.95
C ASP A 275 -21.89 19.68 8.32
N THR A 276 -22.38 18.98 9.35
CA THR A 276 -22.50 19.49 10.72
C THR A 276 -22.37 18.39 11.77
N ILE A 277 -21.97 18.80 12.99
CA ILE A 277 -21.97 17.98 14.21
C ILE A 277 -23.43 17.70 14.56
N GLU A 278 -23.82 16.43 14.63
CA GLU A 278 -25.11 16.03 15.22
C GLU A 278 -25.19 16.40 16.70
#